data_AF-A0A3S4W3G8-F1
#
_entry.id   AF-A0A3S4W3G8-F1
#
_cell.length_a   1.000
_cell.length_b   1.000
_cell.length_c   1.000
_cell.angle_alpha   90.00
_cell.angle_beta   90.00
_cell.angle_gamma   90.00
#
_symmetry.space_group_name_H-M   'P 1'
#
loop_
_entity.id
_entity.type
_entity.pdbx_description
1 polymer ?
#
loop_
_entity_poly.entity_id
_entity_poly.type
_entity_poly.pdbx_seq_one_letter_code
_entity_poly.pdbx_strand_id
1 'polypeptide(L)'
;MAFFGGASAFAESTLAQVYKSKDDTDGFKGGPAYYIKKALGSHFFGAFFAFILIITYAYGFNGLQSQTMTSSFKVYYDMFNPNTAVDFASSSWPMIIGIVLTIFGAWMFFSHHTKIGKISSLIVPFMALAYVLLAVIAVLMI
;
A
#
# COMPACT_ATOMS: atom_id res chain seq x y z
N MET A 1 0.53 -19.44 -6.70
CA MET A 1 -0.35 -18.44 -6.04
C MET A 1 -0.76 -17.29 -6.95
N ALA A 2 0.16 -16.69 -7.73
CA ALA A 2 -0.16 -15.55 -8.62
C ALA A 2 -1.27 -15.82 -9.67
N PHE A 3 -1.35 -17.05 -10.22
CA PHE A 3 -2.38 -17.40 -11.21
C PHE A 3 -3.80 -17.35 -10.64
N PHE A 4 -4.07 -18.05 -9.53
CA PHE A 4 -5.37 -18.04 -8.87
C PHE A 4 -5.69 -16.67 -8.25
N GLY A 5 -4.70 -15.99 -7.68
CA GLY A 5 -4.88 -14.63 -7.17
C GLY A 5 -5.23 -13.63 -8.27
N GLY A 6 -4.60 -13.74 -9.45
CA GLY A 6 -4.92 -12.93 -10.62
C GLY A 6 -6.33 -13.19 -11.15
N ALA A 7 -6.76 -14.46 -11.20
CA ALA A 7 -8.11 -14.81 -11.58
C ALA A 7 -9.17 -14.22 -10.61
N SER A 8 -8.92 -14.28 -9.29
CA SER A 8 -9.80 -13.65 -8.29
C SER A 8 -9.85 -12.14 -8.44
N ALA A 9 -8.68 -11.47 -8.55
CA ALA A 9 -8.60 -10.03 -8.72
C ALA A 9 -9.29 -9.55 -10.00
N PHE A 10 -9.21 -10.34 -11.08
CA PHE A 10 -9.93 -10.08 -12.32
C PHE A 10 -11.45 -10.18 -12.15
N ALA A 11 -11.93 -11.23 -11.47
CA ALA A 11 -13.35 -11.38 -11.17
C ALA A 11 -13.87 -10.23 -10.29
N GLU A 12 -13.14 -9.85 -9.24
CA GLU A 12 -13.46 -8.73 -8.36
C GLU A 12 -13.48 -7.39 -9.10
N SER A 13 -12.49 -7.14 -9.95
CA SER A 13 -12.42 -5.92 -10.77
C SER A 13 -13.60 -5.85 -11.75
N THR A 14 -14.00 -6.98 -12.33
CA THR A 14 -15.15 -7.06 -13.23
C THR A 14 -16.46 -6.77 -12.48
N LEU A 15 -16.69 -7.42 -11.34
CA LEU A 15 -17.86 -7.16 -10.49
C LEU A 15 -17.91 -5.70 -10.01
N ALA A 16 -16.78 -5.12 -9.62
CA ALA A 16 -16.69 -3.73 -9.21
C ALA A 16 -17.10 -2.75 -10.31
N GLN A 17 -16.83 -3.08 -11.59
CA GLN A 17 -17.24 -2.26 -12.73
C GLN A 17 -18.71 -2.47 -13.10
N VAL A 18 -19.23 -3.70 -13.05
CA VAL A 18 -20.64 -4.01 -13.34
C VAL A 18 -21.59 -3.36 -12.32
N TYR A 19 -21.25 -3.40 -11.03
CA TYR A 19 -22.06 -2.83 -9.95
C TYR A 19 -21.69 -1.38 -9.59
N LYS A 20 -20.84 -0.75 -10.41
CA LYS A 20 -20.42 0.65 -10.24
C LYS A 20 -21.63 1.56 -10.27
N SER A 21 -21.67 2.50 -9.33
CA SER A 21 -22.77 3.46 -9.21
C SER A 21 -22.24 4.87 -9.33
N LYS A 22 -22.97 5.72 -10.06
CA LYS A 22 -22.69 7.15 -10.09
C LYS A 22 -23.13 7.75 -8.76
N ASP A 23 -22.25 8.54 -8.17
CA ASP A 23 -22.49 9.32 -6.97
C ASP A 23 -23.07 10.69 -7.36
N ASP A 24 -23.92 11.29 -6.54
CA ASP A 24 -24.57 12.58 -6.82
C ASP A 24 -23.57 13.75 -6.92
N THR A 25 -22.37 13.59 -6.36
CA THR A 25 -21.30 14.61 -6.31
C THR A 25 -20.17 14.32 -7.31
N ASP A 26 -20.52 14.05 -8.57
CA ASP A 26 -19.61 13.90 -9.71
C ASP A 26 -18.45 12.89 -9.45
N GLY A 27 -18.83 11.67 -9.05
CA GLY A 27 -17.89 10.59 -8.81
C GLY A 27 -18.50 9.23 -9.14
N PHE A 28 -17.67 8.21 -9.27
CA PHE A 28 -18.15 6.83 -9.33
C PHE A 28 -17.65 6.05 -8.14
N LYS A 29 -18.58 5.40 -7.43
CA LYS A 29 -18.27 4.52 -6.30
C LYS A 29 -18.49 3.08 -6.74
N GLY A 30 -17.48 2.26 -6.51
CA GLY A 30 -17.49 0.84 -6.79
C GLY A 30 -16.63 0.11 -5.77
N GLY A 31 -16.54 -1.21 -5.91
CA GLY A 31 -15.70 -2.05 -5.07
C GLY A 31 -16.47 -3.10 -4.29
N PRO A 32 -15.76 -3.91 -3.49
CA PRO A 32 -16.30 -5.12 -2.89
C PRO A 32 -17.53 -4.93 -2.03
N ALA A 33 -17.50 -3.95 -1.15
CA ALA A 33 -18.65 -3.65 -0.29
C ALA A 33 -19.92 -3.29 -1.09
N TYR A 34 -19.75 -2.63 -2.24
CA TYR A 34 -20.87 -2.19 -3.08
C TYR A 34 -21.48 -3.34 -3.89
N TYR A 35 -20.66 -4.21 -4.50
CA TYR A 35 -21.20 -5.37 -5.18
C TYR A 35 -21.74 -6.40 -4.19
N ILE A 36 -21.17 -6.57 -2.98
CA ILE A 36 -21.75 -7.46 -1.96
C ILE A 36 -23.15 -6.95 -1.57
N LYS A 37 -23.28 -5.64 -1.34
CA LYS A 37 -24.57 -5.03 -1.04
C LYS A 37 -25.58 -5.19 -2.17
N LYS A 38 -25.18 -4.97 -3.43
CA LYS A 38 -26.09 -4.98 -4.59
C LYS A 38 -26.36 -6.36 -5.18
N ALA A 39 -25.36 -7.24 -5.23
CA ALA A 39 -25.47 -8.59 -5.78
C ALA A 39 -26.07 -9.57 -4.76
N LEU A 40 -25.70 -9.46 -3.49
CA LEU A 40 -26.18 -10.35 -2.42
C LEU A 40 -27.42 -9.81 -1.69
N GLY A 41 -27.79 -8.54 -1.90
CA GLY A 41 -28.93 -7.88 -1.25
C GLY A 41 -28.74 -7.61 0.26
N SER A 42 -27.59 -7.97 0.84
CA SER A 42 -27.35 -7.83 2.28
C SER A 42 -26.45 -6.63 2.59
N HIS A 43 -27.05 -5.63 3.25
CA HIS A 43 -26.33 -4.47 3.75
C HIS A 43 -25.35 -4.82 4.88
N PHE A 44 -25.64 -5.87 5.65
CA PHE A 44 -24.81 -6.30 6.77
C PHE A 44 -23.46 -6.85 6.29
N PHE A 45 -23.45 -7.77 5.33
CA PHE A 45 -22.20 -8.35 4.82
C PHE A 45 -21.33 -7.33 4.08
N GLY A 46 -21.95 -6.39 3.36
CA GLY A 46 -21.21 -5.29 2.72
C GLY A 46 -20.54 -4.36 3.74
N ALA A 47 -21.26 -3.99 4.81
CA ALA A 47 -20.72 -3.15 5.88
C ALA A 47 -19.64 -3.87 6.70
N PHE A 48 -19.84 -5.15 7.02
CA PHE A 48 -18.86 -5.96 7.73
C PHE A 48 -17.57 -6.13 6.93
N PHE A 49 -17.68 -6.39 5.63
CA PHE A 49 -16.52 -6.46 4.74
C PHE A 49 -15.78 -5.12 4.67
N ALA A 50 -16.51 -4.00 4.51
CA ALA A 50 -15.91 -2.68 4.51
C ALA A 50 -15.16 -2.39 5.83
N PHE A 51 -15.74 -2.77 6.97
CA PHE A 51 -15.12 -2.61 8.28
C PHE A 51 -13.81 -3.39 8.41
N ILE A 52 -13.79 -4.66 8.01
CA ILE A 52 -12.56 -5.48 8.00
C ILE A 52 -11.52 -4.85 7.07
N LEU A 53 -11.92 -4.42 5.87
CA LEU A 53 -11.00 -3.81 4.92
C LEU A 53 -10.39 -2.53 5.49
N ILE A 54 -11.19 -1.67 6.11
CA ILE A 54 -10.71 -0.45 6.77
C ILE A 54 -9.67 -0.80 7.84
N ILE A 55 -9.97 -1.75 8.74
CA ILE A 55 -9.02 -2.15 9.79
C ILE A 55 -7.73 -2.72 9.20
N THR A 56 -7.85 -3.57 8.18
CA THR A 56 -6.73 -4.25 7.53
C THR A 56 -5.77 -3.23 6.90
N TYR A 57 -6.29 -2.23 6.21
CA TYR A 57 -5.46 -1.18 5.61
C TYR A 57 -4.98 -0.16 6.64
N ALA A 58 -5.83 0.26 7.58
CA ALA A 58 -5.48 1.25 8.60
C ALA A 58 -4.33 0.76 9.51
N TYR A 59 -4.40 -0.49 9.98
CA TYR A 59 -3.42 -1.02 10.93
C TYR A 59 -2.45 -2.00 10.30
N GLY A 60 -2.96 -3.02 9.60
CA GLY A 60 -2.14 -4.13 9.11
C GLY A 60 -1.12 -3.69 8.06
N PHE A 61 -1.60 -3.11 6.96
CA PHE A 61 -0.70 -2.75 5.85
C PHE A 61 0.15 -1.52 6.14
N ASN A 62 -0.43 -0.43 6.67
CA ASN A 62 0.33 0.80 6.92
C ASN A 62 1.45 0.60 7.96
N GLY A 63 1.16 -0.12 9.05
CA GLY A 63 2.16 -0.45 10.07
C GLY A 63 3.30 -1.30 9.52
N LEU A 64 2.98 -2.38 8.82
CA LEU A 64 3.99 -3.28 8.24
C LEU A 64 4.85 -2.57 7.18
N GLN A 65 4.24 -1.77 6.32
CA GLN A 65 4.97 -1.06 5.26
C GLN A 65 5.88 0.03 5.83
N SER A 66 5.41 0.82 6.81
CA SER A 66 6.24 1.84 7.47
C SER A 66 7.42 1.23 8.25
N GLN A 67 7.19 0.10 8.92
CA GLN A 67 8.26 -0.64 9.60
C GLN A 67 9.30 -1.17 8.61
N THR A 68 8.87 -1.77 7.50
CA THR A 68 9.78 -2.31 6.46
C THR A 68 10.59 -1.20 5.80
N MET A 69 9.97 -0.05 5.52
CA MET A 69 10.67 1.11 4.98
C MET A 69 11.73 1.63 5.98
N THR A 70 11.36 1.73 7.26
CA THR A 70 12.27 2.24 8.30
C THR A 70 13.43 1.29 8.57
N SER A 71 13.18 -0.02 8.65
CA SER A 71 14.23 -1.02 8.92
C SER A 71 15.25 -1.13 7.78
N SER A 72 14.86 -0.80 6.55
CA SER A 72 15.79 -0.73 5.40
C SER A 72 16.91 0.30 5.61
N PHE A 73 16.69 1.33 6.44
CA PHE A 73 17.71 2.32 6.78
C PHE A 73 18.72 1.85 7.84
N LYS A 74 18.46 0.72 8.52
CA LYS A 74 19.37 0.16 9.54
C LYS A 74 20.77 -0.08 8.97
N VAL A 75 20.87 -0.56 7.73
CA VAL A 75 22.15 -0.81 7.04
C VAL A 75 23.01 0.45 6.97
N TYR A 76 22.39 1.59 6.66
CA TYR A 76 23.10 2.87 6.61
C TYR A 76 23.49 3.36 8.01
N TYR A 77 22.59 3.20 8.99
CA TYR A 77 22.89 3.58 10.38
C TYR A 77 24.11 2.81 10.94
N ASP A 78 24.15 1.50 10.74
CA ASP A 78 25.24 0.63 11.18
C ASP A 78 26.58 1.00 10.49
N MET A 79 26.52 1.43 9.21
CA MET A 79 27.70 1.90 8.47
C MET A 79 28.25 3.23 8.98
N PHE A 80 27.39 4.18 9.36
CA PHE A 80 27.81 5.49 9.88
C PHE A 80 28.16 5.47 11.38
N ASN A 81 27.70 4.49 12.15
CA ASN A 81 27.94 4.38 13.59
C ASN A 81 28.48 2.99 13.99
N PRO A 82 29.66 2.58 13.51
CA PRO A 82 30.16 1.21 13.68
C PRO A 82 30.47 0.81 15.13
N ASN A 83 30.56 1.76 16.08
CA ASN A 83 30.96 1.53 17.48
C ASN A 83 29.94 2.02 18.53
N THR A 84 28.69 2.27 18.13
CA THR A 84 27.66 2.77 19.05
C THR A 84 26.94 1.61 19.73
N ALA A 85 26.89 1.59 21.06
CA ALA A 85 26.17 0.60 21.87
C ALA A 85 24.62 0.75 21.83
N VAL A 86 24.13 1.72 21.08
CA VAL A 86 22.71 2.04 20.93
C VAL A 86 22.20 1.44 19.63
N ASP A 87 21.35 0.42 19.76
CA ASP A 87 20.66 -0.21 18.63
C ASP A 87 19.86 0.80 17.82
N PHE A 88 19.75 0.56 16.51
CA PHE A 88 18.92 1.36 15.61
C PHE A 88 17.49 1.52 16.13
N ALA A 89 16.94 0.47 16.76
CA ALA A 89 15.58 0.46 17.32
C ALA A 89 15.40 1.36 18.56
N SER A 90 16.46 1.58 19.34
CA SER A 90 16.44 2.45 20.55
C SER A 90 16.98 3.85 20.29
N SER A 91 17.51 4.09 19.09
CA SER A 91 17.98 5.40 18.64
C SER A 91 16.82 6.33 18.25
N SER A 92 17.08 7.63 18.11
CA SER A 92 16.07 8.60 17.66
C SER A 92 15.81 8.54 16.14
N TRP A 93 16.62 7.79 15.38
CA TRP A 93 16.54 7.69 13.93
C TRP A 93 15.22 7.12 13.38
N PRO A 94 14.67 6.01 13.91
CA PRO A 94 13.36 5.51 13.48
C PRO A 94 12.25 6.54 13.68
N MET A 95 12.31 7.33 14.76
CA MET A 95 11.33 8.39 15.02
C MET A 95 11.43 9.51 13.98
N ILE A 96 12.63 9.94 13.63
CA ILE A 96 12.86 10.96 12.58
C ILE A 96 12.34 10.46 11.24
N ILE A 97 12.69 9.23 10.83
CA ILE A 97 12.22 8.63 9.57
C ILE A 97 10.70 8.53 9.58
N GLY A 98 10.10 8.08 10.69
CA GLY A 98 8.65 8.01 10.85
C GLY A 98 7.94 9.37 10.73
N ILE A 99 8.50 10.43 11.32
CA ILE A 99 7.98 11.80 11.19
C ILE A 99 8.03 12.26 9.74
N VAL A 100 9.16 12.06 9.06
CA VAL A 100 9.32 12.42 7.65
C VAL A 100 8.30 11.68 6.79
N LEU A 101 8.17 10.35 6.96
CA LEU A 101 7.17 9.54 6.25
C LEU A 101 5.74 10.00 6.55
N THR A 102 5.45 10.42 7.78
CA THR A 102 4.12 10.94 8.16
C THR A 102 3.80 12.25 7.45
N ILE A 103 4.77 13.19 7.36
CA ILE A 103 4.58 14.46 6.65
C ILE A 103 4.33 14.21 5.16
N PHE A 104 5.13 13.34 4.52
CA PHE A 104 4.93 12.95 3.13
C PHE A 104 3.59 12.25 2.90
N GLY A 105 3.22 11.31 3.79
CA GLY A 105 1.95 10.61 3.76
C GLY A 105 0.76 11.57 3.88
N ALA A 106 0.80 12.48 4.86
CA ALA A 106 -0.22 13.51 5.04
C ALA A 106 -0.38 14.37 3.79
N TRP A 107 0.73 14.86 3.23
CA TRP A 107 0.71 15.65 1.99
C TRP A 107 0.08 14.88 0.82
N MET A 108 0.36 13.59 0.70
CA MET A 108 -0.24 12.70 -0.29
C MET A 108 -1.75 12.47 -0.06
N PHE A 109 -2.19 12.26 1.18
CA PHE A 109 -3.61 12.03 1.51
C PHE A 109 -4.47 13.28 1.36
N PHE A 110 -3.97 14.46 1.74
CA PHE A 110 -4.67 15.74 1.55
C PHE A 110 -4.62 16.23 0.10
N SER A 111 -3.81 15.60 -0.76
CA SER A 111 -3.81 15.85 -2.19
C SER A 111 -5.04 15.25 -2.87
N HIS A 112 -5.45 15.84 -3.99
CA HIS A 112 -6.58 15.36 -4.79
C HIS A 112 -6.38 13.87 -5.17
N HIS A 113 -7.39 13.03 -4.96
CA HIS A 113 -7.34 11.58 -5.23
C HIS A 113 -6.82 11.20 -6.63
N THR A 114 -7.05 12.06 -7.63
CA THR A 114 -6.53 11.90 -9.00
C THR A 114 -5.00 12.03 -9.10
N LYS A 115 -4.37 12.80 -8.20
CA LYS A 115 -2.90 12.96 -8.16
C LYS A 115 -2.21 11.70 -7.65
N ILE A 116 -2.78 11.04 -6.63
CA ILE A 116 -2.22 9.80 -6.06
C ILE A 116 -2.11 8.73 -7.14
N GLY A 117 -3.17 8.55 -7.94
CA GLY A 117 -3.17 7.60 -9.05
C GLY A 117 -2.11 7.91 -10.12
N LYS A 118 -1.99 9.17 -10.53
CA LYS A 118 -0.98 9.60 -11.52
C LYS A 118 0.45 9.36 -11.03
N ILE A 119 0.75 9.76 -9.79
CA ILE A 119 2.07 9.56 -9.19
C ILE A 119 2.40 8.08 -9.09
N SER A 120 1.46 7.26 -8.58
CA SER A 120 1.64 5.81 -8.47
C SER A 120 1.89 5.16 -9.84
N SER A 121 1.14 5.56 -10.88
CA SER A 121 1.32 5.02 -12.24
C SER A 121 2.70 5.28 -12.84
N LEU A 122 3.42 6.30 -12.37
CA LEU A 122 4.79 6.59 -12.79
C LEU A 122 5.82 5.87 -11.93
N ILE A 123 5.63 5.84 -10.61
CA ILE A 123 6.59 5.26 -9.66
C ILE A 123 6.62 3.73 -9.76
N VAL A 124 5.45 3.08 -9.84
CA VAL A 124 5.33 1.61 -9.85
C VAL A 124 6.14 0.94 -10.97
N PRO A 125 6.05 1.35 -12.25
CA PRO A 125 6.84 0.70 -13.31
C PRO A 125 8.34 0.90 -13.14
N PHE A 126 8.77 2.09 -12.71
CA PHE A 126 10.18 2.36 -12.42
C PHE A 126 10.70 1.47 -11.29
N MET A 127 9.93 1.36 -10.20
CA MET A 127 10.24 0.49 -9.06
C MET A 127 10.36 -0.98 -9.52
N ALA A 128 9.40 -1.49 -10.28
CA ALA A 128 9.42 -2.87 -10.77
C ALA A 128 10.65 -3.16 -11.64
N LEU A 129 11.00 -2.25 -12.56
CA LEU A 129 12.19 -2.38 -13.40
C LEU A 129 13.47 -2.40 -12.56
N ALA A 130 13.59 -1.50 -11.57
CA ALA A 130 14.75 -1.46 -10.69
C ALA A 130 14.92 -2.77 -9.90
N TYR A 131 13.83 -3.32 -9.34
CA TYR A 131 13.89 -4.61 -8.64
C TYR A 131 14.29 -5.77 -9.55
N VAL A 132 13.74 -5.84 -10.76
CA VAL A 132 14.09 -6.91 -11.72
C VAL A 132 15.56 -6.80 -12.13
N LEU A 133 16.06 -5.59 -12.41
CA LEU A 133 17.46 -5.38 -12.76
C LEU A 133 18.40 -5.79 -11.62
N LEU A 134 18.12 -5.36 -10.39
CA LEU A 134 18.91 -5.75 -9.22
C LEU A 134 18.89 -7.26 -9.00
N ALA A 135 17.74 -7.91 -9.19
CA ALA A 135 17.64 -9.37 -9.07
C ALA A 135 18.48 -10.09 -10.12
N VAL A 136 18.44 -9.65 -11.39
CA VAL A 136 19.26 -10.23 -12.47
C VAL A 136 20.75 -10.04 -12.18
N ILE A 137 21.17 -8.84 -11.75
CA ILE A 137 22.56 -8.59 -11.38
C ILE A 137 22.99 -9.49 -10.22
N ALA A 138 22.18 -9.61 -9.18
CA ALA A 138 22.48 -10.47 -8.04
C ALA A 138 22.63 -11.95 -8.44
N VAL A 139 21.75 -12.46 -9.31
CA VAL A 139 21.84 -13.84 -9.81
C VAL A 139 23.08 -14.07 -10.68
N LEU A 140 23.52 -13.08 -11.46
CA LEU A 140 24.73 -13.18 -12.28
C LEU A 140 26.03 -13.03 -11.48
N MET A 141 25.97 -12.37 -10.32
CA MET A 141 27.11 -12.25 -9.40
C MET A 141 27.30 -13.48 -8.50
N ILE A 142 26.24 -14.30 -8.34
CA ILE A 142 26.27 -15.60 -7.66
C ILE A 142 26.84 -16.66 -8.61
#